data_AF-A0A7C7P0G8-F1
#
_entry.id   AF-A0A7C7P0G8-F1
#
_cell.length_a   1.000
_cell.length_b   1.000
_cell.length_c   1.000
_cell.angle_alpha   90.00
_cell.angle_beta   90.00
_cell.angle_gamma   90.00
#
_symmetry.space_group_name_H-M   'P 1'
#
loop_
_entity.id
_entity.type
_entity.pdbx_description
1 polymer ?
#
loop_
_entity_poly.entity_id
_entity_poly.type
_entity_poly.pdbx_seq_one_letter_code
_entity_poly.pdbx_strand_id
1 'polypeptide(L)' 'MILAHLSDLHLGFRAYGRIERGVDIRERDVSAAFERALQDVIRVNPGIVVVSGDVFDRPDPPASAVVTLARGLELL' A
#
# COMPACT_ATOMS: atom_id res chain seq x y z
N MET A 1 -12.49 -6.68 -21.16
CA MET A 1 -12.19 -7.04 -19.76
C MET A 1 -11.00 -6.20 -19.34
N ILE A 2 -11.10 -5.44 -18.25
CA ILE A 2 -10.02 -4.57 -17.76
C ILE A 2 -9.30 -5.31 -16.62
N LEU A 3 -7.97 -5.26 -16.63
CA LEU A 3 -7.12 -5.77 -15.56
C LEU A 3 -6.32 -4.61 -14.97
N ALA A 4 -6.30 -4.49 -13.65
CA ALA A 4 -5.41 -3.60 -12.94
C ALA A 4 -4.19 -4.39 -12.45
N HIS A 5 -2.99 -3.87 -12.71
CA HIS A 5 -1.74 -4.47 -12.28
C HIS A 5 -0.98 -3.47 -11.39
N LEU A 6 -0.67 -3.89 -10.17
CA LEU A 6 0.08 -3.14 -9.17
C LEU A 6 1.39 -3.89 -8.84
N SER A 7 2.44 -3.15 -8.53
CA SER A 7 3.75 -3.69 -8.12
C SER A 7 4.46 -2.67 -7.24
N ASP A 8 5.51 -3.11 -6.53
CA ASP A 8 6.46 -2.25 -5.82
C ASP A 8 5.76 -1.32 -4.81
N LEU A 9 4.85 -1.88 -4.00
CA LEU A 9 4.06 -1.11 -3.03
C LEU A 9 4.92 -0.62 -1.86
N HIS A 10 5.95 -1.38 -1.48
CA HIS A 10 6.88 -1.08 -0.40
C HIS A 10 6.19 -0.61 0.91
N LEU A 11 5.06 -1.22 1.28
CA LEU A 11 4.35 -0.85 2.51
C LEU A 11 5.27 -1.06 3.72
N GLY A 12 5.26 -0.08 4.63
CA GLY A 12 6.16 -0.05 5.78
C GLY A 12 7.52 0.60 5.52
N PHE A 13 7.75 1.15 4.32
CA PHE A 13 8.96 1.92 4.01
C PHE A 13 9.15 3.09 4.99
N ARG A 14 10.34 3.19 5.56
CA ARG A 14 10.71 4.27 6.50
C ARG A 14 12.03 4.87 6.06
N ALA A 15 12.14 6.19 6.10
CA ALA A 15 13.39 6.87 5.78
C ALA A 15 13.52 8.20 6.52
N TYR A 16 14.77 8.61 6.74
CA TYR A 16 15.16 9.89 7.34
C TYR A 16 14.74 10.10 8.81
N GLY A 17 14.09 9.11 9.42
CA GLY A 17 13.82 9.05 10.88
C GLY A 17 12.89 10.13 11.41
N ARG A 18 12.14 10.82 10.55
CA ARG A 18 11.24 11.90 10.97
C ARG A 18 9.89 11.31 11.37
N ILE A 19 9.55 11.46 12.65
CA ILE A 19 8.31 10.93 13.25
C ILE A 19 7.35 12.09 13.55
N GLU A 20 6.09 11.94 13.14
CA GLU A 20 4.99 12.84 13.50
C GLU A 20 3.85 12.02 14.08
N ARG A 21 3.37 12.42 15.27
CA ARG A 21 2.26 11.74 15.97
C ARG A 21 2.50 10.23 16.16
N GLY A 22 3.76 9.84 16.39
CA GLY A 22 4.14 8.44 16.62
C GLY A 22 4.32 7.59 15.36
N VAL A 23 4.20 8.18 14.16
CA VAL A 23 4.37 7.46 12.88
C VAL A 23 5.49 8.10 12.06
N ASP A 24 6.31 7.28 11.40
CA ASP A 24 7.29 7.76 10.43
C ASP A 24 6.57 8.43 9.25
N ILE A 25 7.00 9.64 8.89
CA ILE A 25 6.31 10.40 7.84
C ILE A 25 6.40 9.70 6.49
N ARG A 26 7.53 9.05 6.18
CA ARG A 26 7.70 8.35 4.90
C ARG A 26 6.82 7.10 4.83
N GLU A 27 6.67 6.39 5.95
CA GLU A 27 5.72 5.28 6.05
C GLU A 27 4.29 5.75 5.77
N ARG A 28 3.87 6.84 6.42
CA ARG A 28 2.55 7.45 6.18
C ARG A 28 2.35 7.84 4.71
N ASP A 29 3.36 8.43 4.09
CA ASP A 29 3.27 8.90 2.71
C ASP A 29 3.11 7.72 1.72
N VAL A 30 3.80 6.59 1.93
CA VAL A 30 3.65 5.37 1.12
C VAL A 30 2.28 4.73 1.35
N SER A 31 1.82 4.59 2.60
CA SER A 31 0.47 4.09 2.88
C SER A 31 -0.60 4.93 2.19
N ALA A 32 -0.48 6.27 2.23
CA ALA A 32 -1.41 7.16 1.56
C ALA A 32 -1.35 7.04 0.01
N ALA A 33 -0.19 6.75 -0.56
CA ALA A 33 -0.06 6.51 -2.00
C ALA A 33 -0.76 5.22 -2.43
N PHE A 34 -0.58 4.14 -1.65
CA PHE A 34 -1.30 2.88 -1.86
C PHE A 34 -2.82 3.06 -1.77
N GLU A 35 -3.31 3.76 -0.74
CA GLU A 35 -4.74 4.05 -0.60
C GLU A 35 -5.30 4.82 -1.81
N ARG A 36 -4.57 5.82 -2.32
CA ARG A 36 -4.98 6.54 -3.54
C ARG A 36 -5.03 5.63 -4.77
N ALA A 37 -4.03 4.76 -4.94
CA ALA A 37 -4.00 3.81 -6.04
C ALA A 37 -5.22 2.85 -5.98
N LEU A 38 -5.61 2.39 -4.78
CA LEU A 38 -6.82 1.59 -4.60
C LEU A 38 -8.09 2.36 -4.96
N GLN A 39 -8.20 3.64 -4.58
CA GLN A 39 -9.35 4.46 -4.98
C GLN A 39 -9.47 4.58 -6.51
N ASP A 40 -8.36 4.63 -7.23
CA ASP A 40 -8.35 4.63 -8.69
C ASP A 40 -8.76 3.25 -9.24
N VAL A 41 -8.26 2.15 -8.67
CA VAL A 41 -8.64 0.78 -9.04
C VAL A 41 -10.14 0.56 -8.84
N ILE A 42 -10.71 0.93 -7.70
CA ILE A 42 -12.14 0.81 -7.39
C ILE A 42 -12.97 1.61 -8.40
N ARG A 43 -12.56 2.83 -8.73
CA ARG A 43 -13.25 3.68 -9.70
C ARG A 43 -13.28 3.08 -11.10
N VAL A 44 -12.19 2.42 -11.51
CA VAL A 44 -12.08 1.73 -12.80
C VAL A 44 -12.90 0.43 -12.82
N ASN A 45 -13.14 -0.18 -11.65
CA ASN A 45 -13.88 -1.43 -11.47
C ASN A 45 -13.39 -2.54 -12.43
N PRO A 46 -12.10 -2.93 -12.37
CA PRO A 46 -11.54 -3.97 -13.23
C PRO A 46 -12.12 -5.33 -12.86
N GLY A 47 -12.10 -6.27 -13.81
CA GLY A 47 -12.51 -7.65 -13.55
C GLY A 47 -11.47 -8.45 -12.76
N ILE A 48 -10.21 -8.01 -12.77
CA ILE A 48 -9.08 -8.65 -12.08
C ILE A 48 -8.12 -7.57 -11.58
N VAL A 49 -7.64 -7.74 -10.35
CA VAL A 49 -6.50 -7.00 -9.79
C VAL A 49 -5.34 -7.98 -9.57
N VAL A 50 -4.17 -7.66 -10.09
CA VAL A 50 -2.92 -8.43 -9.90
C VAL A 50 -1.93 -7.58 -9.13
N VAL A 51 -1.34 -8.13 -8.08
CA VAL A 51 -0.22 -7.54 -7.34
C VAL A 51 0.99 -8.43 -7.55
N SER A 52 2.05 -7.93 -8.20
CA SER A 52 3.11 -8.79 -8.76
C SER A 52 4.43 -8.82 -8.00
N GLY A 53 4.57 -8.09 -6.89
CA GLY A 53 5.80 -8.14 -6.10
C GLY A 53 5.95 -6.97 -5.15
N ASP A 54 6.92 -7.07 -4.25
CA ASP A 54 7.39 -6.02 -3.34
C ASP A 54 6.25 -5.27 -2.63
N VAL A 55 5.30 -6.08 -2.12
CA VAL A 55 4.15 -5.60 -1.34
C VAL A 55 4.63 -4.87 -0.08
N PHE A 56 5.66 -5.42 0.57
CA PHE A 56 6.26 -4.88 1.77
C PHE A 56 7.70 -4.46 1.50
N ASP A 57 8.15 -3.39 2.16
CA ASP A 57 9.53 -2.91 2.03
C ASP A 57 10.57 -3.91 2.59
N ARG A 58 10.15 -4.72 3.57
CA ARG A 58 11.00 -5.70 4.26
C ARG A 58 10.28 -7.03 4.42
N PRO A 59 11.01 -8.17 4.47
CA PRO A 59 10.40 -9.49 4.70
C PRO A 59 9.69 -9.64 6.05
N ASP A 60 10.12 -8.86 7.06
CA ASP A 60 9.47 -8.74 8.36
C ASP A 60 8.82 -7.35 8.47
N PRO A 61 7.63 -7.14 7.88
CA PRO A 61 7.00 -5.84 7.83
C PRO A 61 6.47 -5.41 9.21
N PRO A 62 6.44 -4.10 9.52
CA PRO A 62 5.77 -3.64 10.72
C PRO A 62 4.26 -3.95 10.65
N ALA A 63 3.63 -4.19 11.81
CA ALA A 63 2.20 -4.50 11.89
C ALA A 63 1.31 -3.46 11.19
N SER A 64 1.72 -2.18 11.22
CA SER A 64 1.05 -1.10 10.49
C SER A 64 0.96 -1.37 8.98
N ALA A 65 2.03 -1.85 8.34
CA ALA A 65 2.04 -2.15 6.92
C ALA A 65 1.10 -3.30 6.57
N VAL A 66 1.08 -4.36 7.40
CA VAL A 66 0.18 -5.51 7.24
C VAL A 66 -1.28 -5.07 7.36
N VAL A 67 -1.59 -4.23 8.36
CA VAL A 67 -2.94 -3.69 8.56
C VAL A 67 -3.35 -2.77 7.41
N THR A 68 -2.45 -1.93 6.90
CA THR A 68 -2.70 -1.08 5.73
C THR A 68 -3.04 -1.92 4.50
N LEU A 69 -2.28 -2.98 4.22
CA LEU A 69 -2.60 -3.89 3.11
C LEU A 69 -3.97 -4.53 3.30
N ALA A 70 -4.21 -5.16 4.46
CA ALA A 70 -5.45 -5.89 4.73
C ALA A 70 -6.69 -4.99 4.55
N ARG A 71 -6.68 -3.81 5.15
CA ARG A 71 -7.78 -2.83 5.02
C ARG A 71 -7.97 -2.36 3.57
N GLY A 72 -6.87 -2.17 2.84
CA GLY A 72 -6.94 -1.78 1.44
C GLY A 72 -7.59 -2.86 0.57
N LEU A 73 -7.23 -4.12 0.80
CA LEU A 73 -7.79 -5.25 0.08
C LEU A 73 -9.27 -5.52 0.44
N GLU A 74 -9.69 -5.23 1.68
CA GLU A 74 -11.10 -5.31 2.09
C GLU A 74 -12.03 -4.33 1.34
N LEU A 75 -11.47 -3.33 0.65
CA LEU A 75 -12.22 -2.34 -0.14
C LEU A 75 -12.35 -2.70 -1.63
N LEU A 76 -11.60 -3.70 -2.11
CA LEU A 76 -11.64 -4.19 -3.49
C LEU A 76 -12.71 -5.27 -3.68
#